data_AF-A0A7Y3GY33-F1
#
_entry.id   AF-A0A7Y3GY33-F1
#
_cell.length_a   1.000
_cell.length_b   1.000
_cell.length_c   1.000
_cell.angle_alpha   90.00
_cell.angle_beta   90.00
_cell.angle_gamma   90.00
#
_symmetry.space_group_name_H-M   'P 1'
#
loop_
_entity.id
_entity.type
_entity.pdbx_description
1 polymer ?
#
loop_
_entity_poly.entity_id
_entity_poly.type
_entity_poly.pdbx_seq_one_letter_code
_entity_poly.pdbx_strand_id
1 'polypeptide(L)'
;MLERGHWDRDRQQVRAYYEHIPRGDGPRIEACLPQRYLLRDQVDRLLNEAGLAPLWIHGDFDGRACGPGAEHFVVCAAAKP
;
A
#
# COMPACT_ATOMS: atom_id res chain seq x y z
N MET A 1 1.32 -22.73 -4.68
CA MET A 1 0.65 -21.52 -4.16
C MET A 1 -0.22 -21.01 -5.27
N LEU A 2 -1.53 -20.96 -5.05
CA LEU A 2 -2.46 -20.32 -5.97
C LEU A 2 -2.69 -18.90 -5.45
N GLU A 3 -2.45 -17.89 -6.28
CA GLU A 3 -2.72 -16.50 -5.95
C GLU A 3 -3.94 -16.03 -6.75
N ARG A 4 -4.93 -15.50 -6.04
CA ARG A 4 -6.09 -14.83 -6.64
C ARG A 4 -6.13 -13.39 -6.15
N GLY A 5 -6.10 -12.45 -7.08
CA GLY A 5 -6.20 -11.01 -6.79
C GLY A 5 -7.56 -10.46 -7.20
N HIS A 6 -8.10 -9.55 -6.39
CA HIS A 6 -9.21 -8.68 -6.78
C HIS A 6 -8.81 -7.22 -6.54
N TRP A 7 -8.98 -6.39 -7.56
CA TRP A 7 -8.76 -4.95 -7.47
C TRP A 7 -10.12 -4.23 -7.52
N ASP A 8 -10.43 -3.47 -6.48
CA ASP A 8 -11.56 -2.55 -6.38
C ASP A 8 -11.05 -1.12 -6.60
N ARG A 9 -11.31 -0.56 -7.79
CA ARG A 9 -10.85 0.77 -8.20
C ARG A 9 -11.47 1.88 -7.35
N ASP A 10 -12.76 1.80 -7.11
CA ASP A 10 -13.51 2.86 -6.43
C ASP A 10 -13.07 3.00 -4.98
N ARG A 11 -12.65 1.88 -4.36
CA ARG A 11 -12.15 1.86 -2.98
C ARG A 11 -10.63 1.91 -2.88
N GLN A 12 -9.92 1.89 -4.01
CA GLN A 12 -8.45 1.82 -4.09
C GLN A 12 -7.88 0.62 -3.32
N GLN A 13 -8.60 -0.50 -3.34
CA GLN A 13 -8.29 -1.70 -2.56
C GLN A 13 -7.83 -2.84 -3.45
N VAL A 14 -6.79 -3.54 -3.00
CA VAL A 14 -6.39 -4.85 -3.49
C VAL A 14 -6.66 -5.87 -2.42
N ARG A 15 -7.25 -6.99 -2.82
CA ARG A 15 -7.34 -8.18 -2.00
C ARG A 15 -6.54 -9.28 -2.67
N ALA A 16 -5.43 -9.66 -2.04
CA ALA A 16 -4.67 -10.83 -2.43
C ALA A 16 -5.08 -12.00 -1.55
N TYR A 17 -5.49 -13.11 -2.17
CA TYR A 17 -5.85 -14.34 -1.50
C TYR A 17 -4.76 -15.37 -1.73
N TYR A 18 -4.19 -15.88 -0.63
CA TYR A 18 -3.15 -16.89 -0.64
C TYR A 18 -3.71 -18.20 -0.11
N GLU A 19 -3.52 -19.25 -0.87
CA GLU A 19 -3.84 -20.61 -0.45
C GLU A 19 -2.58 -21.40 -0.12
N HIS A 20 -2.52 -21.89 1.11
CA HIS A 20 -1.57 -22.93 1.52
C HIS A 20 -2.21 -24.31 1.35
N ILE A 21 -1.63 -25.10 0.44
CA ILE A 21 -1.98 -26.51 0.24
C ILE A 21 -0.94 -27.36 0.99
N PRO A 22 -1.32 -28.02 2.09
CA PRO A 22 -0.40 -28.90 2.82
C PRO A 22 -0.05 -30.13 1.98
N ARG A 23 1.12 -30.72 2.23
CA ARG A 23 1.61 -31.91 1.51
C ARG A 23 1.02 -33.24 2.02
N GLY A 24 0.19 -33.20 3.06
CA GLY A 24 -0.49 -34.36 3.66
C GLY A 24 -1.90 -33.97 4.11
N ASP A 25 -2.45 -34.65 5.11
CA ASP A 25 -3.86 -34.52 5.50
C ASP A 25 -4.20 -33.26 6.30
N GLY A 26 -3.34 -32.24 6.23
CA GLY A 26 -3.57 -30.96 6.89
C GLY A 26 -4.73 -30.19 6.24
N PRO A 27 -5.38 -29.28 6.97
CA PRO A 27 -6.39 -28.41 6.39
C PRO A 27 -5.77 -27.43 5.40
N ARG A 28 -6.48 -27.19 4.29
CA ARG A 28 -6.21 -26.05 3.39
C ARG A 28 -6.43 -24.75 4.16
N ILE A 29 -5.47 -23.84 4.10
CA ILE A 29 -5.58 -22.51 4.72
C ILE A 29 -5.66 -21.48 3.61
N GLU A 30 -6.71 -20.65 3.63
CA GLU A 30 -6.83 -19.46 2.79
C GLU A 30 -6.67 -18.21 3.67
N ALA A 31 -5.82 -17.28 3.24
CA ALA A 31 -5.62 -16.00 3.91
C ALA A 31 -5.84 -14.86 2.92
N CYS A 32 -6.54 -13.81 3.37
CA CYS A 32 -6.72 -12.57 2.62
C CYS A 32 -5.79 -11.49 3.17
N LEU A 33 -5.00 -10.87 2.30
CA LEU A 33 -4.23 -9.67 2.58
C LEU A 33 -4.92 -8.48 1.92
N PRO A 34 -5.77 -7.74 2.65
CA PRO A 34 -6.34 -6.50 2.14
C PRO A 34 -5.27 -5.40 2.17
N GLN A 35 -5.05 -4.78 1.02
CA GLN A 35 -4.15 -3.65 0.84
C GLN A 35 -4.94 -2.47 0.27
N ARG A 36 -4.52 -1.25 0.59
CA ARG A 36 -5.06 -0.04 0.00
C ARG A 36 -3.91 0.83 -0.44
N TYR A 37 -3.93 1.24 -1.71
CA TYR A 37 -2.94 2.15 -2.26
C TYR A 37 -3.46 3.58 -2.16
N LEU A 38 -2.63 4.48 -1.64
CA LEU A 38 -2.93 5.90 -1.64
C LEU A 38 -2.42 6.51 -2.94
N LEU A 39 -3.21 7.40 -3.52
CA LEU A 39 -2.77 8.23 -4.63
C LEU A 39 -1.94 9.39 -4.11
N ARG A 40 -0.97 9.85 -4.91
CA ARG A 40 -0.07 10.93 -4.51
C ARG A 40 -0.81 12.22 -4.15
N ASP A 41 -1.85 12.57 -4.90
CA ASP A 41 -2.69 13.76 -4.67
C ASP A 41 -3.50 13.69 -3.38
N GLN A 42 -3.68 12.51 -2.80
CA GLN A 42 -4.37 12.33 -1.52
C GLN A 42 -3.45 12.51 -0.30
N VAL A 43 -2.13 12.35 -0.47
CA VAL A 43 -1.17 12.34 0.64
C VAL A 43 -1.25 13.63 1.45
N ASP A 44 -1.21 14.78 0.79
CA ASP A 44 -1.19 16.08 1.47
C ASP A 44 -2.45 16.32 2.30
N ARG A 45 -3.63 15.97 1.74
CA ARG A 45 -4.91 16.05 2.46
C ARG A 45 -4.94 15.13 3.67
N LEU A 46 -4.50 13.88 3.52
CA LEU A 46 -4.53 12.88 4.60
C LEU A 46 -3.55 13.22 5.73
N LEU A 47 -2.35 13.69 5.41
CA LEU A 47 -1.41 14.22 6.40
C LEU A 47 -2.02 15.40 7.14
N ASN A 48 -2.65 16.32 6.41
CA ASN A 48 -3.28 17.50 6.99
C ASN A 48 -4.40 17.13 7.98
N GLU A 49 -5.26 16.17 7.62
CA GLU A 49 -6.32 15.60 8.46
C GLU A 49 -5.76 14.91 9.71
N ALA A 50 -4.57 14.30 9.60
CA ALA A 50 -3.85 13.68 10.72
C ALA A 50 -3.07 14.68 11.60
N GLY A 51 -3.16 15.99 11.33
CA GLY A 51 -2.39 17.00 12.07
C GLY A 51 -0.89 17.02 11.72
N LEU A 52 -0.51 16.45 10.58
CA LEU A 52 0.86 16.37 10.10
C LEU A 52 1.10 17.34 8.93
N ALA A 53 2.32 17.83 8.80
CA ALA A 53 2.81 18.57 7.65
C ALA A 53 3.91 17.76 6.93
N PRO A 54 3.84 17.62 5.59
CA PRO A 54 4.89 16.95 4.84
C PRO A 54 6.19 17.75 4.92
N LEU A 55 7.30 17.06 5.22
CA LEU A 55 8.66 17.60 5.13
C LEU A 55 9.26 17.33 3.76
N TRP A 56 9.10 16.10 3.26
CA TRP A 56 9.50 15.70 1.92
C TRP A 56 8.72 14.48 1.46
N ILE A 57 8.58 14.38 0.14
CA ILE A 57 7.93 13.25 -0.55
C ILE A 57 8.78 12.90 -1.77
N HIS A 58 9.24 11.66 -1.85
CA HIS A 58 10.07 11.18 -2.96
C HIS A 58 9.62 9.80 -3.44
N GLY A 59 10.10 9.43 -4.63
CA GLY A 59 9.93 8.10 -5.19
C GLY A 59 11.02 7.17 -4.64
N ASP A 60 10.63 5.93 -4.35
CA ASP A 60 11.51 4.86 -3.86
C ASP A 60 12.37 5.26 -2.65
N PHE A 61 13.35 4.45 -2.27
CA PHE A 61 14.17 4.70 -1.07
C PHE A 61 15.47 5.45 -1.36
N ASP A 62 15.74 5.78 -2.62
CA ASP A 62 16.97 6.45 -3.07
C ASP A 62 16.83 7.98 -3.13
N GLY A 63 15.67 8.52 -2.75
CA GLY A 63 15.43 9.96 -2.67
C GLY A 63 15.14 10.63 -4.01
N ARG A 64 14.92 9.87 -5.09
CA ARG A 64 14.63 10.44 -6.41
C ARG A 64 13.24 11.07 -6.48
N ALA A 65 13.07 11.99 -7.43
CA ALA A 65 11.75 12.57 -7.67
C ALA A 65 10.72 11.48 -7.99
N CYS A 66 9.49 11.66 -7.50
CA CYS A 66 8.37 10.80 -7.84
C CYS A 66 8.14 10.83 -9.35
N GLY A 67 8.15 9.67 -10.00
CA GLY A 67 7.89 9.56 -11.43
C GLY A 67 7.17 8.26 -11.78
N PRO A 68 6.76 8.08 -13.05
CA PRO A 68 6.01 6.89 -13.49
C PRO A 68 6.73 5.56 -13.27
N GLY A 69 8.05 5.57 -13.08
CA GLY A 69 8.86 4.39 -12.78
C GLY A 69 9.08 4.13 -11.29
N ALA A 70 8.58 4.99 -10.41
CA ALA A 70 8.71 4.76 -8.97
C ALA A 70 7.72 3.70 -8.51
N GLU A 71 8.20 2.70 -7.78
CA GLU A 71 7.36 1.64 -7.23
C GLU A 71 6.75 2.06 -5.89
N HIS A 72 7.43 2.95 -5.17
CA HIS A 72 7.02 3.41 -3.84
C HIS A 72 6.94 4.93 -3.75
N PHE A 73 6.03 5.41 -2.91
CA PHE A 73 6.05 6.77 -2.38
C PHE A 73 6.59 6.72 -0.95
N VAL A 74 7.65 7.45 -0.69
CA VAL A 74 8.20 7.61 0.67
C VAL A 74 7.90 9.03 1.14
N VAL A 75 7.29 9.12 2.30
CA VAL A 75 6.78 10.36 2.88
C VAL A 75 7.38 10.53 4.27
N CYS A 76 8.00 11.68 4.50
CA CYS A 76 8.34 12.13 5.84
C CYS A 76 7.47 13.31 6.21
N ALA A 77 6.92 13.27 7.41
CA ALA A 77 6.03 14.30 7.93
C ALA A 77 6.31 14.52 9.41
N ALA A 78 6.01 15.73 9.88
CA ALA A 78 6.10 16.10 11.28
C ALA A 78 4.74 16.60 11.77
N ALA A 79 4.52 16.58 13.09
CA ALA A 79 3.38 17.24 13.70
C ALA A 79 3.36 18.72 13.32
N LYS A 80 2.17 19.25 13.03
CA LYS A 80 1.99 20.69 12.89
C LYS A 80 2.21 21.37 14.24
N PRO A 81 2.78 22.59 14.23
CA PRO A 81 2.85 23.43 15.42
C PRO A 81 1.47 23.83 15.94
#